data_AF-A0A7G2SFP1-F1
#
_entry.id   AF-A0A7G2SFP1-F1
#
_cell.length_a   1.000
_cell.length_b   1.000
_cell.length_c   1.000
_cell.angle_alpha   90.00
_cell.angle_beta   90.00
_cell.angle_gamma   90.00
#
_symmetry.space_group_name_H-M   'P 1'
#
loop_
_entity.id
_entity.type
_entity.pdbx_description
1 polymer ?
#
loop_
_entity_poly.entity_id
_entity_poly.type
_entity_poly.pdbx_seq_one_letter_code
_entity_poly.pdbx_strand_id
1 'polypeptide(L)'
;MIRTMSFHLFGALERLGLSAQQRALHLTLSDVSLNSQVYLQRIQGQQHLNQGSSAELICFSSYAHLPLKQFIGCQAAVDQVTDTGQLFRSSGIIT
;
A
#
# COMPACT_ATOMS: atom_id res chain seq x y z
N MET A 1 -26.07 6.49 -12.02
CA MET A 1 -26.24 6.61 -10.55
C MET A 1 -25.11 5.96 -9.72
N ILE A 2 -23.93 5.69 -10.30
CA ILE A 2 -22.81 4.99 -9.60
C ILE A 2 -21.68 5.98 -9.21
N ARG A 3 -21.73 7.21 -9.70
CA ARG A 3 -20.64 8.20 -9.55
C ARG A 3 -20.62 8.95 -8.20
N THR A 4 -21.67 8.83 -7.38
CA THR A 4 -21.81 9.59 -6.10
C THR A 4 -21.30 8.81 -4.87
N MET A 5 -21.21 7.48 -4.95
CA MET A 5 -20.91 6.64 -3.78
C MET A 5 -19.42 6.62 -3.39
N SER A 6 -18.51 6.96 -4.31
CA SER A 6 -17.06 7.04 -4.04
C SER A 6 -16.68 8.26 -3.18
N PHE A 7 -17.46 9.35 -3.25
CA PHE A 7 -17.15 10.59 -2.52
C PHE A 7 -17.36 10.45 -1.01
N HIS A 8 -18.35 9.63 -0.60
CA HIS A 8 -18.65 9.41 0.82
C HIS A 8 -17.62 8.51 1.50
N LEU A 9 -17.07 7.50 0.80
CA LEU A 9 -16.08 6.61 1.39
C LEU A 9 -14.76 7.34 1.65
N PHE A 10 -14.26 8.13 0.68
CA PHE A 10 -13.02 8.88 0.85
C PHE A 10 -13.14 9.92 1.98
N GLY A 11 -14.23 10.69 2.00
CA GLY A 11 -14.49 11.66 3.08
C GLY A 11 -14.73 11.02 4.45
N ALA A 12 -15.32 9.82 4.50
CA ALA A 12 -15.45 9.06 5.75
C ALA A 12 -14.09 8.53 6.24
N LEU A 13 -13.25 8.04 5.33
CA LEU A 13 -11.89 7.58 5.64
C LEU A 13 -11.01 8.75 6.12
N GLU A 14 -11.10 9.93 5.51
CA GLU A 14 -10.37 11.11 6.02
C GLU A 14 -10.78 11.49 7.44
N ARG A 15 -12.09 11.52 7.72
CA ARG A 15 -12.59 11.90 9.06
C ARG A 15 -12.23 10.88 10.15
N LEU A 16 -11.94 9.64 9.76
CA LEU A 16 -11.45 8.58 10.65
C LEU A 16 -9.91 8.56 10.78
N GLY A 17 -9.18 9.48 10.13
CA GLY A 17 -7.72 9.49 10.11
C GLY A 17 -7.11 8.40 9.23
N LEU A 18 -7.90 7.79 8.35
CA LEU A 18 -7.51 6.73 7.42
C LEU A 18 -7.22 7.28 6.02
N SER A 19 -7.04 8.61 5.88
CA SER A 19 -6.60 9.26 4.64
C SER A 19 -5.19 8.79 4.25
N ALA A 20 -4.87 8.84 2.95
CA ALA A 20 -3.55 8.43 2.48
C ALA A 20 -2.40 9.23 3.11
N GLN A 21 -2.66 10.49 3.49
CA GLN A 21 -1.70 11.40 4.14
C GLN A 21 -1.47 11.14 5.63
N GLN A 22 -2.35 10.41 6.33
CA GLN A 22 -2.25 10.21 7.80
C GLN A 22 -1.94 8.76 8.18
N ARG A 23 -1.72 7.86 7.21
CA ARG A 23 -1.41 6.46 7.50
C ARG A 23 0.02 6.30 7.96
N ALA A 24 0.20 5.47 9.00
CA ALA A 24 1.51 5.00 9.42
C ALA A 24 2.20 4.10 8.37
N LEU A 25 1.48 3.65 7.34
CA LEU A 25 1.99 2.81 6.26
C LEU A 25 1.69 3.45 4.90
N HIS A 26 2.70 3.60 4.06
CA HIS A 26 2.57 4.13 2.70
C HIS A 26 3.22 3.18 1.70
N LEU A 27 2.49 2.80 0.64
CA LEU A 27 2.97 1.94 -0.44
C LEU A 27 3.21 2.77 -1.70
N THR A 28 4.40 2.66 -2.25
CA THR A 28 4.76 3.18 -3.58
C THR A 28 5.13 2.01 -4.49
N LEU A 29 4.45 1.91 -5.63
CA LEU A 29 4.71 0.97 -6.71
C LEU A 29 5.40 1.68 -7.87
N SER A 30 6.32 0.99 -8.55
CA SER A 30 6.96 1.51 -9.77
C SER A 30 5.98 1.70 -10.92
N ASP A 31 4.92 0.87 -11.00
CA ASP A 31 3.78 1.17 -11.86
C ASP A 31 2.91 2.25 -11.19
N VAL A 32 3.13 3.49 -11.61
CA VAL A 32 2.48 4.67 -11.03
C VAL A 32 0.95 4.63 -11.19
N SER A 33 0.43 3.89 -12.18
CA SER A 33 -1.02 3.76 -12.38
C SER A 33 -1.72 3.02 -11.24
N LEU A 34 -1.00 2.18 -10.50
CA LEU A 34 -1.51 1.41 -9.36
C LEU A 34 -1.55 2.24 -8.06
N ASN A 35 -0.71 3.27 -7.92
CA ASN A 35 -0.58 4.05 -6.68
C ASN A 35 -1.86 4.83 -6.28
N SER A 36 -2.74 5.13 -7.22
CA SER A 36 -4.04 5.76 -6.95
C SER A 36 -5.17 4.75 -6.71
N GLN A 37 -4.91 3.47 -6.94
CA GLN A 37 -5.92 2.41 -6.91
C GLN A 37 -5.66 1.38 -5.82
N VAL A 38 -4.44 1.27 -5.31
CA VAL A 38 -4.02 0.24 -4.37
C VAL A 38 -3.54 0.89 -3.08
N TYR A 39 -4.10 0.44 -1.96
CA TYR A 39 -3.81 0.99 -0.65
C TYR A 39 -3.40 -0.10 0.31
N LEU A 40 -2.24 0.05 0.94
CA LEU A 40 -1.72 -0.92 1.91
C LEU A 40 -2.55 -0.90 3.20
N GLN A 41 -2.89 -2.09 3.68
CA GLN A 41 -3.54 -2.32 4.99
C GLN A 41 -2.54 -2.88 6.00
N ARG A 42 -1.69 -3.81 5.55
CA ARG A 42 -0.73 -4.51 6.40
C ARG A 42 0.48 -4.93 5.60
N ILE A 43 1.66 -4.82 6.21
CA ILE A 43 2.87 -5.51 5.81
C ILE A 43 3.24 -6.50 6.91
N GLN A 44 3.58 -7.73 6.53
CA GLN A 44 4.14 -8.72 7.43
C GLN A 44 5.32 -9.38 6.74
N GLY A 45 6.46 -9.50 7.40
CA GLY A 45 7.64 -10.08 6.77
C GLY A 45 8.48 -10.91 7.72
N GLN A 46 9.35 -11.71 7.12
CA GLN A 46 10.39 -12.48 7.79
C GLN A 46 11.72 -12.14 7.14
N GLN A 47 12.75 -12.01 7.97
CA GLN A 47 14.11 -11.81 7.52
C GLN A 47 15.03 -12.68 8.36
N HIS A 48 15.93 -13.39 7.69
CA HIS A 48 16.97 -14.18 8.34
C HIS A 48 18.32 -13.80 7.75
N LEU A 49 19.34 -13.80 8.61
CA LEU A 49 20.70 -13.42 8.24
C LEU A 49 21.21 -14.37 7.14
N ASN A 50 21.64 -13.81 6.01
CA ASN A 50 22.08 -14.53 4.81
C ASN A 50 21.02 -15.42 4.12
N GLN A 51 19.73 -15.27 4.43
CA GLN A 51 18.65 -16.02 3.76
C GLN A 51 17.65 -15.10 3.05
N GLY A 52 17.95 -13.80 2.99
CA GLY A 52 17.10 -12.78 2.39
C GLY A 52 15.94 -12.37 3.28
N SER A 53 15.03 -11.60 2.69
CA SER A 53 13.80 -11.11 3.30
C SER A 53 12.62 -11.40 2.39
N SER A 54 11.47 -11.68 3.00
CA SER A 54 10.19 -11.82 2.31
C SER A 54 9.13 -11.04 3.09
N ALA A 55 8.23 -10.39 2.38
CA ALA A 55 7.13 -9.64 2.96
C ALA A 55 5.84 -9.90 2.16
N GLU A 56 4.76 -10.14 2.91
CA GLU A 56 3.40 -10.18 2.41
C GLU A 56 2.76 -8.80 2.61
N LEU A 57 2.17 -8.28 1.53
CA LEU A 57 1.42 -7.04 1.54
C LEU A 57 -0.08 -7.36 1.38
N ILE A 58 -0.88 -6.98 2.38
CA ILE A 58 -2.33 -7.00 2.24
C ILE A 58 -2.80 -5.61 1.87
N CYS A 59 -3.42 -5.49 0.71
CA CYS A 59 -3.91 -4.23 0.15
C CYS A 59 -5.44 -4.27 -0.03
N PHE A 60 -6.08 -3.11 -0.09
CA PHE A 60 -7.41 -2.98 -0.70
C PHE A 60 -7.31 -2.11 -1.94
N SER A 61 -8.29 -2.23 -2.82
CA SER A 61 -8.39 -1.38 -4.01
C SER A 61 -9.72 -0.65 -4.10
N SER A 62 -9.69 0.56 -4.66
CA SER A 62 -10.88 1.27 -5.13
C SER A 62 -11.40 0.76 -6.47
N TYR A 63 -10.68 -0.17 -7.13
CA TYR A 63 -11.03 -0.77 -8.41
C TYR A 63 -11.09 -2.31 -8.31
N ALA A 64 -12.28 -2.87 -8.55
CA ALA A 64 -12.55 -4.30 -8.32
C ALA A 64 -11.91 -5.25 -9.35
N HIS A 65 -11.41 -4.73 -10.48
CA HIS A 65 -10.95 -5.54 -11.62
C HIS A 65 -9.50 -5.27 -11.99
N LEU A 66 -8.64 -5.01 -11.01
CA LEU A 66 -7.20 -4.84 -11.23
C LEU A 66 -6.58 -6.13 -11.79
N PRO A 67 -5.95 -6.10 -12.99
CA PRO A 67 -5.26 -7.27 -13.52
C PRO A 67 -4.01 -7.60 -12.70
N LEU A 68 -3.98 -8.78 -12.07
CA LEU A 68 -2.85 -9.21 -11.22
C LEU A 68 -1.48 -9.22 -11.93
N LYS A 69 -1.49 -9.43 -13.25
CA LYS A 69 -0.25 -9.42 -14.06
C LYS A 69 0.48 -8.08 -14.04
N GLN A 70 -0.20 -6.97 -13.72
CA GLN A 70 0.43 -5.65 -13.61
C GLN A 70 1.36 -5.54 -12.40
N PHE A 71 1.17 -6.39 -11.39
CA PHE A 71 1.99 -6.36 -10.17
C PHE A 71 3.28 -7.16 -10.32
N ILE A 72 3.33 -8.19 -11.17
CA ILE A 72 4.47 -9.10 -11.27
C ILE A 72 5.72 -8.33 -11.73
N GLY A 73 6.80 -8.42 -10.97
CA GLY A 73 8.06 -7.73 -11.24
C GLY A 73 8.06 -6.23 -10.89
N CYS A 74 6.93 -5.68 -10.42
CA CYS A 74 6.86 -4.29 -9.97
C CYS A 74 7.77 -4.11 -8.75
N GLN A 75 8.54 -3.02 -8.73
CA GLN A 75 9.23 -2.60 -7.51
C GLN A 75 8.20 -2.00 -6.55
N ALA A 76 8.28 -2.39 -5.29
CA ALA A 76 7.44 -1.86 -4.22
C ALA A 76 8.34 -1.28 -3.13
N ALA A 77 7.94 -0.12 -2.61
CA ALA A 77 8.51 0.48 -1.42
C ALA A 77 7.39 0.74 -0.41
N VAL A 78 7.59 0.25 0.81
CA VAL A 78 6.70 0.48 1.94
C VAL A 78 7.42 1.36 2.93
N ASP A 79 6.89 2.56 3.16
CA ASP A 79 7.33 3.46 4.21
C ASP A 79 6.44 3.28 5.44
N GLN A 80 7.08 3.04 6.58
CA GLN A 80 6.43 2.94 7.87
C GLN A 80 6.87 4.08 8.78
N VAL A 81 5.92 4.78 9.39
CA VAL A 81 6.19 5.76 10.43
C VAL A 81 6.52 5.04 11.73
N THR A 82 7.69 5.33 12.31
CA THR A 82 8.14 4.78 13.59
C THR A 82 7.49 5.51 14.78
N ASP A 83 7.67 4.98 15.98
CA ASP A 83 7.31 5.64 17.24
C ASP A 83 8.00 7.00 17.45
N THR A 84 9.17 7.19 16.84
CA THR A 84 9.90 8.47 16.80
C THR A 84 9.48 9.41 15.66
N GLY A 85 8.49 9.02 14.85
CA GLY A 85 8.01 9.81 13.70
C GLY A 85 8.94 9.79 12.48
N GLN A 86 9.93 8.90 12.46
CA GLN A 86 10.82 8.70 11.31
C GLN A 86 10.20 7.72 10.30
N LEU A 87 10.68 7.75 9.06
CA LEU A 87 10.29 6.78 8.04
C LEU A 87 11.29 5.62 8.02
N PHE A 88 10.78 4.41 8.21
CA PHE A 88 11.47 3.16 7.94
C PHE A 88 10.99 2.59 6.61
N ARG A 89 11.90 2.40 5.65
CA ARG A 89 11.56 1.89 4.32
C ARG A 89 11.92 0.41 4.16
N SER A 90 10.95 -0.37 3.71
CA SER A 90 11.17 -1.72 3.17
C SER A 90 10.92 -1.70 1.67
N SER A 91 11.87 -2.18 0.86
CA SER A 91 11.71 -2.28 -0.60
C SER A 91 11.91 -3.70 -1.10
N GLY A 92 11.29 -4.01 -2.24
CA GLY A 92 11.39 -5.32 -2.86
C GLY A 92 10.77 -5.36 -4.24
N ILE A 93 10.73 -6.56 -4.81
CA ILE A 93 10.06 -6.86 -6.07
C ILE A 93 8.85 -7.73 -5.74
N ILE A 94 7.70 -7.42 -6.32
CA ILE A 94 6.53 -8.28 -6.22
C ILE A 94 6.75 -9.52 -7.11
N THR A 95 6.73 -10.70 -6.50
CA THR A 95 6.95 -12.01 -7.13
C THR A 95 5.68 -12.83 -7.19
#